data_AF-A0A2T0TI10-F1
#
_entry.id   AF-A0A2T0TI10-F1
#
_cell.length_a   1.000
_cell.length_b   1.000
_cell.length_c   1.000
_cell.angle_alpha   90.00
_cell.angle_beta   90.00
_cell.angle_gamma   90.00
#
_symmetry.space_group_name_H-M   'P 1'
#
loop_
_entity.id
_entity.type
_entity.pdbx_description
1 polymer ?
#
loop_
_entity_poly.entity_id
_entity_poly.type
_entity_poly.pdbx_seq_one_letter_code
_entity_poly.pdbx_strand_id
1 'polypeptide(L)'
;MTVAEGTWELVIDTPIGKQRAELLLSTVDGVLRGVARDPKHGEEITLTDLVLDGDRLTWAQSITRPMRLNLTFDVTLEGDAMAGRSKAGRLPASKVTGRRVAAGESGVDG
;
A
#
# COMPACT_ATOMS: atom_id res chain seq x y z
N MET A 1 4.29 11.39 -14.79
CA MET A 1 4.40 11.09 -13.36
C MET A 1 3.08 11.44 -12.68
N THR A 2 2.40 10.46 -12.11
CA THR A 2 1.17 10.65 -11.33
C THR A 2 1.50 11.00 -9.89
N VAL A 3 0.54 11.59 -9.18
CA VAL A 3 0.67 11.88 -7.74
C VAL A 3 0.90 10.60 -6.90
N ALA A 4 0.54 9.43 -7.41
CA ALA A 4 0.69 8.17 -6.69
C ALA A 4 2.11 7.58 -6.74
N GLU A 5 2.90 7.86 -7.78
CA GLU A 5 4.18 7.18 -8.02
C GLU A 5 5.22 7.40 -6.91
N GLY A 6 5.91 6.33 -6.52
CA GLY A 6 6.92 6.33 -5.47
C GLY A 6 6.75 5.17 -4.48
N THR A 7 7.58 5.19 -3.46
CA THR A 7 7.52 4.23 -2.35
C THR A 7 6.76 4.83 -1.18
N TRP A 8 5.87 4.05 -0.58
CA TRP A 8 5.06 4.45 0.56
C TRP A 8 5.20 3.46 1.70
N GLU A 9 5.39 3.96 2.91
CA GLU A 9 5.29 3.16 4.13
C GLU A 9 3.86 3.21 4.65
N LEU A 10 3.20 2.06 4.72
CA LEU A 10 1.83 1.91 5.17
C LEU A 10 1.77 1.38 6.60
N VAL A 11 0.77 1.85 7.34
CA VAL A 11 0.34 1.32 8.62
C VAL A 11 -1.15 1.00 8.56
N ILE A 12 -1.49 -0.25 8.86
CA ILE A 12 -2.86 -0.75 8.85
C ILE A 12 -3.24 -1.12 10.28
N ASP A 13 -4.23 -0.42 10.83
CA ASP A 13 -4.72 -0.63 12.19
C ASP A 13 -5.79 -1.73 12.17
N THR A 14 -5.36 -2.97 12.41
CA THR A 14 -6.24 -4.14 12.44
C THR A 14 -6.61 -4.51 13.88
N PRO A 15 -7.72 -5.25 14.10
CA PRO A 15 -8.11 -5.68 15.44
C PRO A 15 -7.06 -6.51 16.18
N ILE A 16 -6.14 -7.16 15.45
CA ILE A 16 -5.07 -7.99 16.01
C ILE A 16 -3.75 -7.23 16.17
N GLY A 17 -3.74 -5.92 15.90
CA GLY A 17 -2.57 -5.05 16.01
C GLY A 17 -2.21 -4.35 14.70
N LYS A 18 -1.20 -3.48 14.77
CA LYS A 18 -0.74 -2.71 13.62
C LYS A 18 0.09 -3.57 12.68
N GLN A 19 -0.28 -3.61 11.41
CA GLN A 19 0.50 -4.22 10.34
C GLN A 19 1.21 -3.12 9.55
N ARG A 20 2.40 -3.41 9.03
CA ARG A 20 3.19 -2.49 8.20
C ARG A 20 3.39 -3.10 6.81
N ALA A 21 3.41 -2.27 5.78
CA ALA A 21 3.73 -2.69 4.42
C ALA A 21 4.47 -1.57 3.68
N GLU A 22 5.35 -1.93 2.76
CA GLU A 22 5.95 -1.01 1.81
C GLU A 22 5.20 -1.13 0.47
N LEU A 23 4.70 -0.03 -0.06
CA LEU A 23 3.95 0.02 -1.31
C LEU A 23 4.75 0.78 -2.36
N LEU A 24 5.13 0.10 -3.44
CA LEU A 24 5.84 0.67 -4.57
C LEU A 24 4.84 0.89 -5.70
N LEU A 25 4.74 2.12 -6.20
CA LEU A 25 3.85 2.51 -7.29
C LEU A 25 4.66 3.13 -8.42
N SER A 26 4.47 2.62 -9.65
CA SER A 26 5.20 3.06 -10.84
C SER A 26 4.33 2.99 -12.07
N THR A 27 4.48 3.93 -13.01
CA THR A 27 3.82 3.85 -14.31
C THR A 27 4.69 3.10 -15.31
N VAL A 28 4.14 2.07 -15.94
CA VAL A 28 4.80 1.29 -17.01
C VAL A 28 3.91 1.35 -18.25
N ASP A 29 4.44 1.87 -19.35
CA ASP A 29 3.69 2.06 -20.62
C ASP A 29 2.36 2.81 -20.46
N GLY A 30 2.35 3.83 -19.59
CA GLY A 30 1.15 4.64 -19.30
C GLY A 30 0.14 3.97 -18.35
N VAL A 31 0.42 2.77 -17.84
CA VAL A 31 -0.42 2.04 -16.90
C VAL A 31 0.19 2.09 -15.51
N LEU A 32 -0.57 2.54 -14.51
CA LEU A 32 -0.13 2.50 -13.12
C LEU A 32 -0.05 1.03 -12.65
N ARG A 33 1.09 0.66 -12.09
CA ARG A 33 1.37 -0.66 -11.51
C ARG A 33 1.81 -0.46 -10.07
N GLY A 34 1.65 -1.51 -9.28
CA GLY A 34 2.12 -1.49 -7.91
C GLY A 34 2.45 -2.85 -7.35
N VAL A 35 3.28 -2.81 -6.32
CA VAL A 35 3.74 -3.96 -5.56
C VAL A 35 3.71 -3.60 -4.08
N ALA A 36 3.15 -4.47 -3.26
CA ALA A 36 3.21 -4.37 -1.81
C ALA A 36 4.23 -5.39 -1.27
N ARG A 37 5.07 -4.96 -0.33
CA ARG A 37 5.99 -5.81 0.40
C ARG A 37 5.62 -5.85 1.87
N ASP A 38 5.56 -7.06 2.41
CA ASP A 38 5.48 -7.26 3.84
C ASP A 38 6.89 -7.41 4.43
N PRO A 39 7.42 -6.39 5.13
CA PRO A 39 8.76 -6.46 5.71
C PRO A 39 8.89 -7.54 6.78
N LYS A 40 7.77 -8.01 7.36
CA LYS A 40 7.79 -9.04 8.41
C LYS A 40 8.00 -10.44 7.85
N HIS A 41 7.33 -10.80 6.76
CA HIS A 41 7.39 -12.12 6.15
C HIS A 41 8.20 -12.18 4.86
N GLY A 42 8.70 -11.04 4.37
CA GLY A 42 9.43 -10.92 3.11
C GLY A 42 8.58 -11.29 1.89
N GLU A 43 7.25 -11.17 2.00
CA GLU A 43 6.32 -11.49 0.93
C GLU A 43 6.14 -10.27 0.02
N GLU A 44 6.23 -10.49 -1.28
CA GLU A 44 5.98 -9.47 -2.31
C GLU A 44 4.67 -9.82 -3.03
N ILE A 45 3.73 -8.89 -3.08
CA ILE A 45 2.40 -9.06 -3.63
C ILE A 45 2.16 -8.02 -4.73
N THR A 46 1.96 -8.49 -5.95
CA THR A 46 1.51 -7.63 -7.05
C THR A 46 0.09 -7.15 -6.79
N LEU A 47 -0.13 -5.84 -6.89
CA LEU A 47 -1.46 -5.27 -6.74
C LEU A 47 -2.33 -5.61 -7.95
N THR A 48 -3.61 -5.86 -7.68
CA THR A 48 -4.65 -6.03 -8.70
C THR A 48 -5.70 -4.94 -8.55
N ASP A 49 -6.50 -4.69 -9.58
CA ASP A 49 -7.57 -3.68 -9.55
C ASP A 49 -7.08 -2.27 -9.11
N LEU A 50 -5.84 -1.94 -9.47
CA LEU A 50 -5.19 -0.68 -9.11
C LEU A 50 -5.75 0.45 -9.97
N VAL A 51 -6.44 1.39 -9.33
CA VAL A 51 -7.08 2.53 -9.99
C VAL A 51 -6.74 3.80 -9.22
N LEU A 52 -6.29 4.82 -9.96
CA LEU A 52 -6.11 6.18 -9.45
C LEU A 52 -7.15 7.09 -10.10
N ASP A 53 -8.03 7.66 -9.29
CA ASP A 53 -9.09 8.60 -9.68
C ASP A 53 -8.87 9.93 -8.92
N GLY A 54 -8.23 10.89 -9.58
CA GLY A 54 -7.78 12.14 -8.92
C GLY A 54 -6.77 11.85 -7.80
N ASP A 55 -7.16 12.14 -6.57
CA ASP A 55 -6.42 11.85 -5.33
C ASP A 55 -6.81 10.52 -4.66
N ARG A 56 -7.86 9.83 -5.14
CA ARG A 56 -8.30 8.55 -4.59
C ARG A 56 -7.60 7.39 -5.28
N LEU A 57 -6.94 6.54 -4.48
CA LEU A 57 -6.26 5.33 -4.92
C LEU A 57 -6.97 4.10 -4.34
N THR A 58 -7.36 3.18 -5.22
CA THR A 58 -7.94 1.89 -4.81
C THR A 58 -7.14 0.75 -5.39
N TRP A 59 -7.03 -0.35 -4.64
CA TRP A 59 -6.44 -1.59 -5.14
C TRP A 59 -6.90 -2.79 -4.35
N ALA A 60 -6.66 -3.98 -4.92
CA ALA A 60 -6.80 -5.25 -4.26
C ALA A 60 -5.44 -5.96 -4.16
N GLN A 61 -5.29 -6.81 -3.14
CA GLN A 61 -4.14 -7.69 -3.00
C GLN A 61 -4.54 -8.96 -2.24
N SER A 62 -3.81 -10.05 -2.50
CA SER A 62 -4.05 -11.33 -1.83
C SER A 62 -2.82 -11.72 -1.03
N ILE A 63 -2.97 -11.82 0.28
CA ILE A 63 -1.88 -12.27 1.17
C ILE A 63 -2.06 -13.74 1.51
N THR A 64 -0.97 -14.44 1.83
CA THR A 64 -1.04 -15.85 2.26
C THR A 64 -0.69 -16.08 3.72
N ARG A 65 -0.05 -15.11 4.38
CA ARG A 65 0.40 -15.19 5.78
C ARG A 65 -0.10 -13.99 6.60
N PRO A 66 -0.47 -14.19 7.89
CA PRO A 66 -0.55 -15.46 8.61
C PRO A 66 -1.75 -16.34 8.20
N MET A 67 -2.71 -15.77 7.46
CA MET A 67 -3.85 -16.48 6.87
C MET A 67 -4.12 -15.93 5.47
N ARG A 68 -4.69 -16.76 4.58
CA ARG A 68 -5.06 -16.33 3.24
C ARG A 68 -6.23 -15.35 3.28
N LEU A 69 -6.02 -14.12 2.80
CA LEU A 69 -7.04 -13.09 2.74
C LEU A 69 -6.95 -12.31 1.43
N ASN A 70 -8.11 -11.97 0.87
CA ASN A 70 -8.24 -10.97 -0.17
C ASN A 70 -8.56 -9.63 0.49
N LEU A 71 -7.70 -8.65 0.26
CA LEU A 71 -7.76 -7.32 0.84
C LEU A 71 -8.10 -6.33 -0.26
N THR A 72 -9.02 -5.41 0.02
CA THR A 72 -9.29 -4.24 -0.82
C THR A 72 -8.96 -2.98 -0.04
N PHE A 73 -8.29 -2.04 -0.69
CA PHE A 73 -7.86 -0.77 -0.14
C PHE A 73 -8.53 0.38 -0.87
N ASP A 74 -8.88 1.40 -0.10
CA ASP A 74 -9.47 2.65 -0.56
C ASP A 74 -8.86 3.77 0.27
N VAL A 75 -8.03 4.60 -0.38
CA VAL A 75 -7.29 5.66 0.29
C VAL A 75 -7.28 6.93 -0.54
N THR A 76 -7.07 8.05 0.13
CA THR A 76 -6.85 9.37 -0.46
C THR A 76 -5.39 9.77 -0.27
N LEU A 77 -4.81 10.36 -1.31
CA LEU A 77 -3.45 10.88 -1.35
C LEU A 77 -3.48 12.40 -1.15
N GLU A 78 -2.74 12.88 -0.15
CA GLU A 78 -2.58 14.31 0.12
C GLU A 78 -1.08 14.61 0.21
N GLY A 79 -0.49 14.99 -0.93
CA GLY A 79 0.95 15.22 -1.08
C GLY A 79 1.76 13.94 -0.80
N ASP A 80 2.43 13.92 0.36
CA ASP A 80 3.23 12.79 0.83
C ASP A 80 2.53 11.98 1.94
N ALA A 81 1.26 12.26 2.20
CA ALA A 81 0.43 11.51 3.13
C ALA A 81 -0.63 10.69 2.39
N MET A 82 -0.99 9.57 2.99
CA MET A 82 -2.05 8.67 2.56
C MET A 82 -2.96 8.38 3.75
N ALA A 83 -4.27 8.39 3.56
CA ALA A 83 -5.21 7.97 4.58
C ALA A 83 -6.45 7.29 3.97
N GLY A 84 -6.97 6.28 4.64
CA GLY A 84 -8.16 5.58 4.18
C GLY A 84 -8.45 4.31 4.95
N ARG A 85 -8.95 3.30 4.25
CA ARG A 85 -9.39 2.04 4.86
C ARG A 85 -9.02 0.83 4.01
N SER A 86 -8.86 -0.30 4.67
CA SER A 86 -8.79 -1.62 4.05
C SER A 86 -9.92 -2.51 4.54
N LYS A 87 -10.36 -3.45 3.70
CA LYS A 87 -11.37 -4.46 4.03
C LYS A 87 -10.85 -5.85 3.71
N ALA A 88 -11.21 -6.81 4.54
CA ALA A 88 -10.84 -8.22 4.41
C ALA A 88 -12.11 -9.08 4.50
N GLY A 89 -12.77 -9.34 3.37
CA GLY A 89 -14.03 -10.09 3.34
C GLY A 89 -15.09 -9.49 4.29
N ARG A 90 -15.55 -10.29 5.27
CA ARG A 90 -16.59 -9.89 6.25
C ARG A 90 -16.04 -9.18 7.49
N LEU A 91 -14.73 -8.96 7.59
CA LEU A 91 -14.12 -8.27 8.73
C LEU A 91 -14.45 -6.77 8.72
N PRO A 92 -14.46 -6.12 9.90
CA PRO A 92 -14.55 -4.67 9.99
C PRO A 92 -13.44 -4.00 9.16
N ALA A 93 -13.75 -2.84 8.60
CA ALA A 93 -12.74 -2.05 7.89
C ALA A 93 -11.63 -1.60 8.85
N SER A 94 -10.39 -1.79 8.45
CA SER A 94 -9.20 -1.36 9.19
C SER A 94 -8.76 0.02 8.70
N LYS A 95 -8.31 0.89 9.61
CA LYS A 95 -7.78 2.21 9.22
C LYS A 95 -6.43 2.02 8.53
N VAL A 96 -6.21 2.74 7.44
CA VAL A 96 -4.94 2.77 6.72
C VAL A 96 -4.38 4.19 6.76
N THR A 97 -3.10 4.31 7.06
CA THR A 97 -2.34 5.55 6.90
C THR A 97 -1.04 5.22 6.19
N GLY A 98 -0.52 6.15 5.41
CA GLY A 98 0.76 5.99 4.74
C GLY A 98 1.55 7.28 4.63
N ARG A 99 2.86 7.15 4.47
CA ARG A 99 3.79 8.25 4.23
C ARG A 99 4.66 7.91 3.03
N ARG A 100 4.85 8.86 2.12
CA ARG A 100 5.80 8.69 1.02
C ARG A 100 7.22 8.72 1.57
N VAL A 101 8.03 7.76 1.15
CA VAL A 101 9.47 7.74 1.43
C VAL A 101 10.12 8.78 0.52
N ALA A 102 10.87 9.70 1.12
CA ALA A 102 11.65 10.67 0.34
C ALA A 102 12.69 9.93 -0.51
N ALA A 103 12.91 10.39 -1.74
CA ALA A 103 13.78 9.72 -2.72
C ALA A 103 15.29 9.74 -2.39
N GLY A 104 15.67 9.87 -1.12
CA GLY A 104 17.06 9.93 -0.71
C GLY A 104 17.20 9.72 0.78
N GLU A 105 17.13 8.46 1.22
CA GLU A 105 17.77 7.96 2.44
C GLU A 105 18.08 6.46 2.21
N SER A 106 18.76 6.14 1.10
CA SER A 106 19.60 4.94 1.09
C SER A 106 20.82 5.32 1.90
N GLY A 107 20.79 4.99 3.19
CA GLY A 107 21.93 5.17 4.09
C GLY A 107 23.18 4.60 3.43
N VAL A 108 24.07 5.50 3.05
CA VAL A 108 25.49 5.22 2.98
C VAL A 108 25.91 4.92 4.41
N ASP A 109 26.13 3.64 4.75
CA ASP A 109 26.75 3.26 6.01
C ASP A 109 28.02 2.46 5.72
N GLY A 110 29.15 3.09 6.04
CA GLY A 110 30.37 2.47 6.57
C GLY A 110 31.20 1.58 5.67
#